data_AF-A0AA35SFJ2-F1
#
_entry.id   AF-A0AA35SFJ2-F1
#
_cell.length_a   1.000
_cell.length_b   1.000
_cell.length_c   1.000
_cell.angle_alpha   90.00
_cell.angle_beta   90.00
_cell.angle_gamma   90.00
#
_symmetry.space_group_name_H-M   'P 1'
#
loop_
_entity.id
_entity.type
_entity.pdbx_description
1 polymer ?
#
loop_
_entity_poly.entity_id
_entity_poly.type
_entity_poly.pdbx_seq_one_letter_code
_entity_poly.pdbx_strand_id
1 'polypeptide(L)'
;MTVVCRADATVVCNNWDSRSNNTGYPVRYAYYDYGMGRGPIFLDDVDCSGDEERLIDCEHNGISVHDCYHYQDAGVYCSPRGLP
;
A
#
# COMPACT_ATOMS: atom_id res chain seq x y z
N MET A 1 -0.24 -7.17 11.31
CA MET A 1 0.98 -6.59 10.72
C MET A 1 0.49 -5.56 9.74
N THR A 2 0.45 -4.28 10.14
CA THR A 2 0.18 -3.20 9.19
C THR A 2 1.49 -2.51 8.91
N VAL A 3 1.77 -2.36 7.64
CA VAL A 3 3.10 -1.99 7.15
C VAL A 3 3.11 -0.52 6.69
N VAL A 4 1.97 0.04 6.29
CA VAL A 4 1.91 1.37 5.66
C VAL A 4 0.58 2.08 5.94
N CYS A 5 0.64 3.38 6.17
CA CYS A 5 -0.47 4.33 6.07
C CYS A 5 -0.27 5.16 4.79
N ARG A 6 -1.34 5.55 4.09
CA ARG A 6 -1.27 6.33 2.82
C ARG A 6 -0.19 5.79 1.84
N ALA A 7 -0.57 4.79 1.05
CA ALA A 7 0.35 4.14 0.11
C ALA A 7 -0.17 4.18 -1.32
N ASP A 8 0.75 4.28 -2.28
CA ASP A 8 0.49 3.85 -3.65
C ASP A 8 0.23 2.33 -3.71
N ALA A 9 -0.64 1.90 -4.64
CA ALA A 9 -1.00 0.51 -4.85
C ALA A 9 -0.15 -0.19 -5.94
N THR A 10 0.68 0.55 -6.67
CA THR A 10 1.38 0.09 -7.87
C THR A 10 2.35 -1.05 -7.56
N VAL A 11 3.25 -0.87 -6.60
CA VAL A 11 4.27 -1.88 -6.25
C VAL A 11 3.66 -3.12 -5.59
N VAL A 12 2.58 -2.95 -4.82
CA VAL A 12 1.92 -4.07 -4.13
C VAL A 12 1.30 -5.04 -5.11
N CYS A 13 0.61 -4.53 -6.13
CA CYS A 13 -0.11 -5.36 -7.09
C CYS A 13 0.79 -5.96 -8.17
N ASN A 14 1.92 -5.33 -8.46
CA ASN A 14 2.94 -5.86 -9.39
C ASN A 14 3.53 -7.20 -8.93
N ASN A 15 3.57 -7.44 -7.61
CA ASN A 15 4.16 -8.65 -7.02
C ASN A 15 3.13 -9.73 -6.63
N TRP A 16 1.83 -9.49 -6.84
CA TRP A 16 0.77 -10.38 -6.34
C TRP A 16 0.60 -11.66 -7.17
N ASP A 17 0.75 -11.56 -8.50
CA ASP A 17 0.76 -12.71 -9.41
C ASP A 17 1.68 -12.43 -10.60
N SER A 18 2.77 -13.19 -10.66
CA SER A 18 3.80 -13.18 -11.72
C SER A 18 3.31 -13.33 -13.17
N ARG A 19 2.02 -13.61 -13.40
CA ARG A 19 1.42 -13.77 -14.74
C ARG A 19 0.55 -12.61 -15.18
N SER A 20 0.21 -11.68 -14.30
CA SER A 20 -0.81 -10.68 -14.57
C SER A 20 -0.24 -9.27 -14.38
N ASN A 21 -0.34 -8.48 -15.45
CA ASN A 21 -0.04 -7.06 -15.45
C ASN A 21 -1.14 -6.38 -14.62
N ASN A 22 -1.03 -6.38 -13.30
CA ASN A 22 -2.09 -5.93 -12.41
C ASN A 22 -2.05 -4.40 -12.28
N THR A 23 -3.22 -3.81 -12.11
CA THR A 23 -3.35 -2.44 -11.63
C THR A 23 -3.79 -2.50 -10.18
N GLY A 24 -3.15 -1.66 -9.35
CA GLY A 24 -3.57 -1.43 -7.98
C GLY A 24 -4.39 -0.15 -7.88
N TYR A 25 -5.45 -0.20 -7.09
CA TYR A 25 -6.20 0.99 -6.68
C TYR A 25 -6.06 1.17 -5.16
N PRO A 26 -5.67 2.37 -4.69
CA PRO A 26 -5.56 2.62 -3.26
C PRO A 26 -6.95 2.70 -2.63
N VAL A 27 -7.14 1.98 -1.52
CA VAL A 27 -8.34 2.05 -0.70
C VAL A 27 -8.10 3.07 0.40
N ARG A 28 -8.87 4.15 0.37
CA ARG A 28 -8.90 5.12 1.45
C ARG A 28 -9.64 4.51 2.64
N TYR A 29 -9.10 4.68 3.84
CA TYR A 29 -9.71 4.19 5.08
C TYR A 29 -9.88 2.67 5.11
N ALA A 30 -8.79 1.92 5.04
CA ALA A 30 -8.82 0.46 5.05
C ALA A 30 -9.55 -0.14 6.27
N TYR A 31 -9.72 0.62 7.36
CA TYR A 31 -10.48 0.14 8.52
C TYR A 31 -11.93 -0.22 8.23
N TYR A 32 -12.56 0.35 7.20
CA TYR A 32 -13.91 0.01 6.80
C TYR A 32 -13.97 -1.26 5.95
N ASP A 33 -12.96 -1.51 5.12
CA ASP A 33 -12.94 -2.61 4.15
C ASP A 33 -12.22 -3.87 4.66
N TYR A 34 -11.14 -3.68 5.42
CA TYR A 34 -10.22 -4.75 5.84
C TYR A 34 -9.96 -4.78 7.36
N GLY A 35 -10.44 -3.76 8.08
CA GLY A 35 -10.24 -3.61 9.52
C GLY A 35 -8.93 -2.88 9.87
N MET A 36 -8.79 -2.57 11.15
CA MET A 36 -7.62 -1.84 11.67
C MET A 36 -6.45 -2.76 11.98
N GLY A 37 -5.26 -2.25 11.70
CA GLY A 37 -4.01 -2.80 12.17
C GLY A 37 -3.84 -2.83 13.68
N ARG A 38 -2.75 -3.51 14.06
CA ARG A 38 -2.18 -3.48 15.41
C ARG A 38 -0.66 -3.48 15.29
N GLY A 39 -0.01 -2.73 16.18
CA GLY A 39 1.45 -2.65 16.29
C GLY A 39 2.00 -1.35 15.69
N PRO A 40 3.31 -1.28 15.41
CA PRO A 40 3.90 -0.11 14.79
C PRO A 40 3.43 0.06 13.35
N ILE A 41 3.27 1.32 12.91
CA ILE A 41 3.14 1.69 11.50
C ILE A 41 4.56 1.99 11.00
N PHE A 42 4.98 1.36 9.90
CA PHE A 42 6.35 1.47 9.43
C PHE A 42 6.55 2.55 8.39
N LEU A 43 5.56 2.82 7.55
CA LEU A 43 5.68 3.77 6.45
C LEU A 43 4.44 4.68 6.36
N ASP A 44 4.66 5.90 5.86
CA ASP A 44 3.67 6.93 5.60
C ASP A 44 4.07 7.73 4.36
N ASP A 45 3.06 8.22 3.64
CA ASP A 45 3.17 8.90 2.33
C ASP A 45 4.10 8.15 1.37
N VAL A 46 3.80 6.87 1.14
CA VAL A 46 4.58 6.04 0.21
C VAL A 46 4.18 6.36 -1.21
N ASP A 47 5.12 6.91 -1.98
CA ASP A 47 4.99 7.24 -3.40
C ASP A 47 5.96 6.39 -4.22
N CYS A 48 5.41 5.53 -5.08
CA CYS A 48 6.19 4.56 -5.84
C CYS A 48 6.19 4.95 -7.32
N SER A 49 7.36 4.88 -7.96
CA SER A 49 7.50 5.04 -9.41
C SER A 49 6.92 3.86 -10.20
N GLY A 50 6.82 2.69 -9.56
CA GLY A 50 6.24 1.45 -10.11
C GLY A 50 7.27 0.42 -10.52
N ASP A 51 8.55 0.77 -10.49
CA ASP A 51 9.69 -0.12 -10.80
C ASP A 51 10.32 -0.73 -9.54
N GLU A 52 9.86 -0.35 -8.35
CA GLU A 52 10.36 -0.87 -7.08
C GLU A 52 9.86 -2.31 -6.81
N GLU A 53 10.68 -3.13 -6.16
CA GLU A 53 10.30 -4.49 -5.76
C GLU A 53 9.51 -4.52 -4.45
N ARG A 54 9.73 -3.54 -3.57
CA ARG A 54 9.17 -3.51 -2.21
C ARG A 54 8.77 -2.09 -1.84
N LEU A 55 7.74 -1.95 -0.99
CA LEU A 55 7.25 -0.64 -0.52
C LEU A 55 8.29 0.19 0.24
N ILE A 56 9.27 -0.48 0.87
CA ILE A 56 10.36 0.17 1.59
C ILE A 56 11.39 0.83 0.66
N ASP A 57 11.35 0.49 -0.64
CA ASP A 57 12.26 1.03 -1.64
C ASP A 57 11.64 2.24 -2.37
N CYS A 58 10.34 2.49 -2.18
CA CYS A 58 9.64 3.67 -2.69
C CYS A 58 10.02 4.93 -1.92
N GLU A 59 9.72 6.11 -2.48
CA GLU A 59 9.87 7.37 -1.75
C GLU A 59 8.89 7.40 -0.57
N HIS A 60 9.40 7.80 0.60
CA HIS A 60 8.64 7.85 1.85
C HIS A 60 9.30 8.77 2.87
N ASN A 61 8.55 9.19 3.89
CA ASN A 61 9.03 10.10 4.94
C ASN A 61 10.10 9.49 5.90
N GLY A 62 10.32 8.18 5.82
CA GLY A 62 11.27 7.45 6.65
C GLY A 62 10.59 6.34 7.47
N ILE A 63 11.37 5.36 7.92
CA ILE A 63 10.84 4.23 8.70
C ILE A 63 10.35 4.72 10.06
N SER A 64 9.09 4.39 10.38
CA SER A 64 8.39 4.81 11.61
C SER A 64 8.28 6.33 11.78
N VAL A 65 8.44 7.08 10.69
CA VAL A 65 8.16 8.52 10.62
C VAL A 65 6.79 8.69 9.99
N HIS A 66 5.77 8.88 10.84
CA HIS A 66 4.38 9.02 10.41
C HIS A 66 3.57 9.88 11.36
N ASP A 67 2.49 10.47 10.85
CA ASP A 67 1.47 11.15 11.67
C ASP A 67 0.16 10.35 11.78
N CYS A 68 0.17 9.11 11.27
CA CYS A 68 -0.99 8.26 11.17
C CYS A 68 -1.39 7.52 12.44
N TYR A 69 -2.67 7.17 12.48
CA TYR A 69 -3.27 6.15 13.36
C TYR A 69 -3.81 4.96 12.53
N HIS A 70 -4.11 3.84 13.19
CA HIS A 70 -4.57 2.63 12.48
C HIS A 70 -5.90 2.73 11.74
N TYR A 71 -6.73 3.73 12.02
CA TYR A 71 -7.91 4.01 11.18
C TYR A 71 -7.52 4.63 9.82
N GLN A 72 -6.25 4.94 9.61
CA GLN A 72 -5.69 5.47 8.36
C GLN A 72 -4.80 4.45 7.64
N ASP A 73 -4.72 3.22 8.16
CA ASP A 73 -4.00 2.14 7.50
C ASP A 73 -4.38 2.07 6.01
N ALA A 74 -3.36 1.87 5.16
CA ALA A 74 -3.57 1.77 3.72
C ALA A 74 -4.04 0.35 3.35
N GLY A 75 -4.98 0.30 2.42
CA GLY A 75 -5.41 -0.93 1.76
C GLY A 75 -5.21 -0.80 0.26
N VAL A 76 -5.06 -1.92 -0.44
CA VAL A 76 -4.98 -1.95 -1.90
C VAL A 76 -5.95 -2.98 -2.45
N TYR A 77 -6.57 -2.64 -3.57
CA TYR A 77 -7.31 -3.58 -4.39
C TYR A 77 -6.55 -3.82 -5.69
N CYS A 78 -6.13 -5.07 -5.91
CA CYS A 78 -5.44 -5.47 -7.13
C CYS A 78 -6.42 -6.11 -8.11
N SER A 79 -6.42 -5.64 -9.35
CA SER A 79 -7.17 -6.27 -10.44
C SER A 79 -6.29 -6.42 -11.70
N PRO A 80 -6.61 -7.38 -12.58
CA PRO A 80 -5.92 -7.48 -13.87
C PRO A 80 -6.13 -6.20 -14.71
N ARG A 81 -5.08 -5.69 -15.36
CA ARG A 81 -5.20 -4.54 -16.30
C ARG A 81 -6.23 -4.85 -17.39
N GLY A 82 -7.18 -3.92 -17.56
CA GLY A 82 -8.13 -3.94 -18.67
C GLY A 82 -9.46 -4.65 -18.39
N LEU A 83 -9.73 -5.04 -17.14
CA LEU A 83 -11.08 -5.43 -16.71
C LEU A 83 -11.79 -4.23 -16.04
N PRO A 84 -13.04 -3.90 -16.45
CA PRO A 84 -13.85 -2.86 -15.82
C PRO A 84 -14.32 -3.24 -14.41
#